data_AF-A0A7X6VB02-F1
#
_entry.id   AF-A0A7X6VB02-F1
#
_cell.length_a   1.000
_cell.length_b   1.000
_cell.length_c   1.000
_cell.angle_alpha   90.00
_cell.angle_beta   90.00
_cell.angle_gamma   90.00
#
_symmetry.space_group_name_H-M   'P 1'
#
loop_
_entity.id
_entity.type
_entity.pdbx_description
1 polymer ?
#
loop_
_entity_poly.entity_id
_entity_poly.type
_entity_poly.pdbx_seq_one_letter_code
_entity_poly.pdbx_strand_id
1 'polypeptide(L)'
;AGGLDAACGTLGAGVYKVGQTQEQGGQAGGMSICVDRALSHPKLILSSHVVPGMWLLQGGTVGGGGAVKWFSEQLGASEAAQAKLDGTNVFKIMDDEAEAISQGSDGLIFLPYMAGERSPLWDKNAKGVFFGLGYDKTRAHMIRSVMEGCAYALYHNMKTAEESGVKSGILNAMGGAANSRLWTQIKADVTATPIQVPASDTATTLGAAILAGIGTGAYKSFEEAVGRTIQITRLHEPDMKAHDRYMKYYEIYIELYEKLKDSMQKISEIQNIK
;
A
#
# COMPACT_ATOMS: atom_id res chain seq x y z
N ALA A 1 -20.76 -5.59 -21.01
CA ALA A 1 -19.70 -5.77 -20.00
C ALA A 1 -18.80 -4.53 -20.01
N GLY A 2 -18.35 -4.10 -18.85
CA GLY A 2 -17.48 -2.93 -18.67
C GLY A 2 -17.33 -2.63 -17.18
N GLY A 3 -16.24 -1.99 -16.80
CA GLY A 3 -15.95 -1.66 -15.40
C GLY A 3 -14.91 -0.56 -15.30
N LEU A 4 -14.95 0.19 -14.20
CA LEU A 4 -13.89 1.14 -13.86
C LEU A 4 -12.57 0.40 -13.67
N ASP A 5 -11.47 1.09 -13.96
CA ASP A 5 -10.11 0.57 -13.85
C ASP A 5 -9.81 -0.08 -12.49
N ALA A 6 -10.19 0.57 -11.39
CA ALA A 6 -10.00 0.07 -10.03
C ALA A 6 -10.80 -1.23 -9.80
N ALA A 7 -12.06 -1.28 -10.25
CA ALA A 7 -12.92 -2.45 -10.06
C ALA A 7 -12.50 -3.64 -10.95
N CYS A 8 -11.96 -3.37 -12.15
CA CYS A 8 -11.31 -4.40 -12.95
C CYS A 8 -9.99 -4.85 -12.31
N GLY A 9 -9.21 -3.92 -11.76
CA GLY A 9 -7.97 -4.17 -11.04
C GLY A 9 -8.17 -5.11 -9.85
N THR A 10 -9.20 -4.90 -9.03
CA THR A 10 -9.50 -5.80 -7.90
C THR A 10 -9.84 -7.22 -8.39
N LEU A 11 -10.68 -7.36 -9.41
CA LEU A 11 -11.00 -8.66 -9.98
C LEU A 11 -9.75 -9.38 -10.51
N GLY A 12 -8.92 -8.67 -11.28
CA GLY A 12 -7.68 -9.23 -11.82
C GLY A 12 -6.59 -9.49 -10.79
N ALA A 13 -6.71 -8.93 -9.59
CA ALA A 13 -5.89 -9.27 -8.42
C ALA A 13 -6.44 -10.49 -7.66
N GLY A 14 -7.58 -11.04 -8.06
CA GLY A 14 -8.21 -12.20 -7.43
C GLY A 14 -9.12 -11.84 -6.27
N VAL A 15 -9.56 -10.58 -6.19
CA VAL A 15 -10.52 -10.08 -5.21
C VAL A 15 -11.92 -10.15 -5.82
N TYR A 16 -12.71 -11.12 -5.36
CA TYR A 16 -14.08 -11.37 -5.84
C TYR A 16 -15.02 -11.93 -4.75
N LYS A 17 -14.50 -12.25 -3.55
CA LYS A 17 -15.23 -12.71 -2.37
C LYS A 17 -15.10 -11.71 -1.23
N VAL A 18 -16.10 -11.67 -0.34
CA VAL A 18 -16.11 -10.81 0.85
C VAL A 18 -14.85 -11.01 1.69
N GLY A 19 -14.27 -9.90 2.16
CA GLY A 19 -13.08 -9.90 3.02
C GLY A 19 -11.76 -10.11 2.27
N GLN A 20 -11.78 -10.43 0.97
CA GLN A 20 -10.60 -10.31 0.13
C GLN A 20 -10.32 -8.83 -0.15
N THR A 21 -9.05 -8.47 -0.07
CA THR A 21 -8.63 -7.08 -0.19
C THR A 21 -7.54 -6.95 -1.22
N GLN A 22 -7.67 -5.97 -2.09
CA GLN A 22 -6.60 -5.63 -3.02
C GLN A 22 -5.69 -4.62 -2.33
N GLU A 23 -4.39 -4.91 -2.26
CA GLU A 23 -3.38 -3.95 -1.79
C GLU A 23 -2.78 -3.25 -3.01
N GLN A 24 -2.83 -1.93 -3.02
CA GLN A 24 -2.31 -1.09 -4.11
C GLN A 24 -0.86 -0.71 -3.80
N GLY A 25 0.10 -1.33 -4.49
CA GLY A 25 1.54 -1.05 -4.37
C GLY A 25 2.11 -0.25 -5.55
N GLY A 26 1.34 0.70 -6.09
CA GLY A 26 1.72 1.56 -7.20
C GLY A 26 2.46 2.83 -6.76
N GLN A 27 2.43 3.90 -7.59
CA GLN A 27 2.97 5.20 -7.21
C GLN A 27 2.30 5.73 -5.93
N ALA A 28 0.97 5.72 -5.91
CA ALA A 28 0.17 5.87 -4.71
C ALA A 28 -0.14 4.49 -4.12
N GLY A 29 -0.38 4.46 -2.81
CA GLY A 29 -0.77 3.25 -2.10
C GLY A 29 -2.26 3.18 -1.80
N GLY A 30 -2.68 2.09 -1.17
CA GLY A 30 -4.04 1.96 -0.65
C GLY A 30 -4.56 0.53 -0.60
N MET A 31 -5.85 0.42 -0.30
CA MET A 31 -6.56 -0.84 -0.27
C MET A 31 -7.97 -0.72 -0.85
N SER A 32 -8.48 -1.85 -1.34
CA SER A 32 -9.87 -2.03 -1.76
C SER A 32 -10.41 -3.34 -1.21
N ILE A 33 -11.28 -3.28 -0.19
CA ILE A 33 -11.87 -4.45 0.46
C ILE A 33 -13.19 -4.80 -0.23
N CYS A 34 -13.34 -6.06 -0.65
CA CYS A 34 -14.58 -6.56 -1.21
C CYS A 34 -15.61 -6.82 -0.11
N VAL A 35 -16.82 -6.27 -0.28
CA VAL A 35 -17.94 -6.38 0.67
C VAL A 35 -19.25 -6.66 -0.07
N ASP A 36 -20.23 -7.25 0.61
CA ASP A 36 -21.51 -7.71 0.04
C ASP A 36 -22.66 -6.69 0.14
N ARG A 37 -22.38 -5.51 0.68
CA ARG A 37 -23.36 -4.44 0.87
C ARG A 37 -22.71 -3.08 0.76
N ALA A 38 -23.52 -2.08 0.42
CA ALA A 38 -23.07 -0.70 0.42
C ALA A 38 -22.80 -0.25 1.87
N LEU A 39 -21.61 0.28 2.11
CA LEU A 39 -21.16 0.82 3.40
C LEU A 39 -20.73 2.27 3.22
N SER A 40 -21.00 3.12 4.20
CA SER A 40 -20.58 4.52 4.18
C SER A 40 -19.64 4.80 5.33
N HIS A 41 -18.53 5.45 5.03
CA HIS A 41 -17.60 5.97 6.02
C HIS A 41 -17.06 7.32 5.52
N PRO A 42 -17.06 8.40 6.32
CA PRO A 42 -16.68 9.73 5.85
C PRO A 42 -15.23 9.82 5.39
N LYS A 43 -14.38 8.90 5.86
CA LYS A 43 -12.95 8.85 5.52
C LYS A 43 -12.62 7.87 4.38
N LEU A 44 -13.56 7.07 3.88
CA LEU A 44 -13.31 6.05 2.86
C LEU A 44 -14.18 6.29 1.63
N ILE A 45 -13.84 5.63 0.52
CA ILE A 45 -14.56 5.70 -0.73
C ILE A 45 -15.27 4.37 -0.96
N LEU A 46 -16.56 4.39 -1.26
CA LEU A 46 -17.30 3.21 -1.69
C LEU A 46 -17.53 3.28 -3.21
N SER A 47 -17.28 2.18 -3.92
CA SER A 47 -17.68 2.01 -5.31
C SER A 47 -18.29 0.63 -5.56
N SER A 48 -19.00 0.45 -6.66
CA SER A 48 -19.43 -0.87 -7.12
C SER A 48 -18.24 -1.73 -7.53
N HIS A 49 -18.31 -3.04 -7.28
CA HIS A 49 -17.43 -4.02 -7.91
C HIS A 49 -17.96 -4.37 -9.31
N VAL A 50 -17.10 -4.95 -10.16
CA VAL A 50 -17.54 -5.60 -11.41
C VAL A 50 -18.24 -6.96 -11.19
N VAL A 51 -18.18 -7.50 -9.96
CA VAL A 51 -18.85 -8.75 -9.58
C VAL A 51 -20.23 -8.35 -9.07
N PRO A 52 -21.33 -8.88 -9.65
CA PRO A 52 -22.69 -8.51 -9.26
C PRO A 52 -22.93 -8.70 -7.76
N GLY A 53 -23.58 -7.71 -7.13
CA GLY A 53 -23.88 -7.73 -5.69
C GLY A 53 -22.72 -7.39 -4.76
N MET A 54 -21.51 -7.18 -5.30
CA MET A 54 -20.33 -6.82 -4.51
C MET A 54 -19.98 -5.33 -4.64
N TRP A 55 -19.34 -4.81 -3.61
CA TRP A 55 -18.86 -3.44 -3.50
C TRP A 55 -17.39 -3.44 -3.08
N LEU A 56 -16.74 -2.30 -3.28
CA LEU A 56 -15.37 -2.04 -2.88
C LEU A 56 -15.36 -0.88 -1.88
N LEU A 57 -14.98 -1.17 -0.64
CA LEU A 57 -14.67 -0.14 0.36
C LEU A 57 -13.17 0.16 0.29
N GLN A 58 -12.83 1.40 -0.05
CA GLN A 58 -11.49 1.78 -0.48
C GLN A 58 -10.88 2.87 0.38
N GLY A 59 -9.60 2.71 0.67
CA GLY A 59 -8.74 3.72 1.27
C GLY A 59 -7.54 3.97 0.36
N GLY A 60 -7.43 5.18 -0.20
CA GLY A 60 -6.29 5.56 -1.03
C GLY A 60 -5.36 6.50 -0.28
N THR A 61 -4.08 6.15 -0.21
CA THR A 61 -3.03 7.02 0.35
C THR A 61 -2.14 7.56 -0.77
N VAL A 62 -1.56 8.74 -0.57
CA VAL A 62 -0.52 9.30 -1.45
C VAL A 62 0.81 8.58 -1.21
N GLY A 63 1.02 8.05 -0.01
CA GLY A 63 2.16 7.21 0.35
C GLY A 63 2.11 5.86 -0.36
N GLY A 64 3.18 5.51 -1.06
CA GLY A 64 3.28 4.26 -1.82
C GLY A 64 4.65 4.11 -2.45
N GLY A 65 4.74 3.37 -3.57
CA GLY A 65 5.97 3.22 -4.36
C GLY A 65 6.58 4.55 -4.82
N GLY A 66 5.76 5.60 -4.95
CA GLY A 66 6.21 6.95 -5.26
C GLY A 66 7.13 7.55 -4.19
N ALA A 67 6.94 7.21 -2.92
CA ALA A 67 7.81 7.70 -1.84
C ALA A 67 9.20 7.05 -1.89
N VAL A 68 9.26 5.73 -2.13
CA VAL A 68 10.53 5.01 -2.32
C VAL A 68 11.22 5.46 -3.61
N LYS A 69 10.46 5.68 -4.69
CA LYS A 69 10.97 6.25 -5.94
C LYS A 69 11.56 7.64 -5.73
N TRP A 70 10.84 8.54 -5.06
CA TRP A 70 11.36 9.87 -4.71
C TRP A 70 12.65 9.76 -3.90
N PHE A 71 12.70 8.87 -2.91
CA PHE A 71 13.91 8.65 -2.12
C PHE A 71 15.08 8.20 -3.01
N SER A 72 14.84 7.23 -3.89
CA SER A 72 15.85 6.77 -4.85
C SER A 72 16.35 7.90 -5.75
N GLU A 73 15.47 8.75 -6.25
CA GLU A 73 15.81 9.83 -7.18
C GLU A 73 16.57 10.98 -6.49
N GLN A 74 16.20 11.32 -5.26
CA GLN A 74 16.77 12.46 -4.55
C GLN A 74 17.96 12.10 -3.66
N LEU A 75 18.01 10.86 -3.17
CA LEU A 75 18.96 10.41 -2.15
C LEU A 75 19.64 9.07 -2.51
N GLY A 76 19.50 8.60 -3.76
CA GLY A 76 20.02 7.30 -4.22
C GLY A 76 20.96 7.38 -5.44
N ALA A 77 21.63 8.51 -5.65
CA ALA A 77 22.47 8.72 -6.84
C ALA A 77 23.62 7.70 -6.98
N SER A 78 24.25 7.33 -5.86
CA SER A 78 25.34 6.35 -5.82
C SER A 78 24.84 4.95 -6.21
N GLU A 79 23.68 4.58 -5.71
CA GLU A 79 23.07 3.27 -5.94
C GLU A 79 22.47 3.17 -7.33
N ALA A 80 21.97 4.28 -7.87
CA ALA A 80 21.59 4.35 -9.27
C ALA A 80 22.80 4.15 -10.20
N ALA A 81 23.99 4.64 -9.83
CA ALA A 81 25.23 4.36 -10.56
C ALA A 81 25.67 2.90 -10.40
N GLN A 82 25.66 2.39 -9.16
CA GLN A 82 26.01 0.99 -8.86
C GLN A 82 25.08 0.01 -9.59
N ALA A 83 23.77 0.26 -9.58
CA ALA A 83 22.78 -0.57 -10.26
C ALA A 83 23.06 -0.70 -11.76
N LYS A 84 23.50 0.40 -12.40
CA LYS A 84 23.91 0.37 -13.81
C LYS A 84 25.16 -0.46 -14.05
N LEU A 85 26.15 -0.39 -13.15
CA LEU A 85 27.38 -1.18 -13.23
C LEU A 85 27.10 -2.67 -13.06
N ASP A 86 26.24 -3.01 -12.11
CA ASP A 86 25.91 -4.41 -11.76
C ASP A 86 24.83 -5.02 -12.68
N GLY A 87 24.21 -4.23 -13.56
CA GLY A 87 23.10 -4.67 -14.39
C GLY A 87 21.84 -5.04 -13.57
N THR A 88 21.68 -4.45 -12.38
CA THR A 88 20.54 -4.67 -11.48
C THR A 88 19.63 -3.44 -11.42
N ASN A 89 18.58 -3.52 -10.59
CA ASN A 89 17.68 -2.41 -10.31
C ASN A 89 18.06 -1.73 -9.00
N VAL A 90 18.05 -0.39 -8.97
CA VAL A 90 18.30 0.41 -7.75
C VAL A 90 17.41 0.01 -6.59
N PHE A 91 16.15 -0.36 -6.84
CA PHE A 91 15.22 -0.81 -5.79
C PHE A 91 15.67 -2.12 -5.12
N LYS A 92 16.40 -3.00 -5.83
CA LYS A 92 16.97 -4.22 -5.23
C LYS A 92 18.09 -3.89 -4.25
N ILE A 93 18.96 -2.94 -4.61
CA ILE A 93 20.03 -2.46 -3.71
C ILE A 93 19.41 -1.83 -2.46
N MET A 94 18.37 -1.01 -2.63
CA MET A 94 17.65 -0.39 -1.52
C MET A 94 16.95 -1.42 -0.62
N ASP A 95 16.34 -2.46 -1.19
CA ASP A 95 15.79 -3.59 -0.43
C ASP A 95 16.87 -4.25 0.43
N ASP A 96 18.04 -4.54 -0.14
CA ASP A 96 19.15 -5.21 0.57
C ASP A 96 19.68 -4.36 1.74
N GLU A 97 19.79 -3.04 1.54
CA GLU A 97 20.17 -2.13 2.61
C GLU A 97 19.13 -2.08 3.73
N ALA A 98 17.85 -1.96 3.37
CA ALA A 98 16.76 -1.88 4.33
C ALA A 98 16.55 -3.20 5.10
N GLU A 99 16.89 -4.35 4.50
CA GLU A 99 16.81 -5.65 5.14
C GLU A 99 17.78 -5.78 6.32
N ALA A 100 18.93 -5.10 6.26
CA ALA A 100 19.91 -5.07 7.35
C ALA A 100 19.44 -4.25 8.58
N ILE A 101 18.37 -3.47 8.44
CA ILE A 101 17.82 -2.64 9.51
C ILE A 101 16.69 -3.38 10.22
N SER A 102 16.69 -3.31 11.56
CA SER A 102 15.65 -3.93 12.39
C SER A 102 14.28 -3.25 12.20
N GLN A 103 13.22 -4.00 12.53
CA GLN A 103 11.83 -3.51 12.49
C GLN A 103 11.67 -2.23 13.33
N GLY A 104 11.07 -1.20 12.72
CA GLY A 104 10.89 0.11 13.33
C GLY A 104 12.06 1.08 13.10
N SER A 105 13.01 0.69 12.24
CA SER A 105 14.09 1.57 11.77
C SER A 105 14.89 2.24 12.89
N ASP A 106 15.07 1.52 14.00
CA ASP A 106 15.70 2.00 15.24
C ASP A 106 15.16 3.36 15.73
N GLY A 107 13.85 3.55 15.60
CA GLY A 107 13.13 4.75 16.04
C GLY A 107 12.98 5.84 14.98
N LEU A 108 13.44 5.62 13.74
CA LEU A 108 13.20 6.54 12.63
C LEU A 108 11.81 6.29 12.02
N ILE A 109 10.93 7.29 12.08
CA ILE A 109 9.56 7.21 11.56
C ILE A 109 9.42 8.13 10.36
N PHE A 110 8.77 7.64 9.31
CA PHE A 110 8.44 8.42 8.13
C PHE A 110 6.93 8.64 8.00
N LEU A 111 6.49 9.89 7.88
CA LEU A 111 5.14 10.24 7.44
C LEU A 111 5.14 10.36 5.90
N PRO A 112 4.37 9.56 5.15
CA PRO A 112 4.51 9.47 3.70
C PRO A 112 3.66 10.47 2.90
N TYR A 113 3.27 11.59 3.49
CA TYR A 113 2.30 12.55 2.93
C TYR A 113 2.95 13.53 1.93
N MET A 114 3.67 12.98 0.94
CA MET A 114 4.57 13.73 0.05
C MET A 114 3.87 14.77 -0.84
N ALA A 115 2.55 14.65 -1.05
CA ALA A 115 1.75 15.57 -1.84
C ALA A 115 0.39 15.85 -1.16
N GLY A 116 0.41 16.02 0.17
CA GLY A 116 -0.80 15.94 0.98
C GLY A 116 -1.18 14.49 1.24
N GLU A 117 -2.36 14.29 1.82
CA GLU A 117 -2.93 12.96 2.04
C GLU A 117 -4.43 12.92 1.74
N ARG A 118 -4.87 11.79 1.20
CA ARG A 118 -6.26 11.41 1.02
C ARG A 118 -6.70 10.58 2.22
N SER A 119 -7.22 9.38 2.00
CA SER A 119 -7.74 8.56 3.09
C SER A 119 -6.62 8.09 4.03
N PRO A 120 -6.84 8.09 5.35
CA PRO A 120 -8.06 8.53 6.04
C PRO A 120 -8.04 9.99 6.54
N LEU A 121 -6.97 10.75 6.28
CA LEU A 121 -6.75 12.10 6.82
C LEU A 121 -7.52 13.21 6.09
N TRP A 122 -7.61 13.11 4.76
CA TRP A 122 -8.18 14.11 3.85
C TRP A 122 -7.59 15.51 4.03
N ASP A 123 -6.27 15.56 4.17
CA ASP A 123 -5.52 16.78 4.41
C ASP A 123 -4.56 17.08 3.25
N LYS A 124 -4.99 18.00 2.38
CA LYS A 124 -4.16 18.48 1.25
C LYS A 124 -2.87 19.18 1.70
N ASN A 125 -2.81 19.65 2.94
CA ASN A 125 -1.67 20.37 3.49
C ASN A 125 -0.68 19.45 4.18
N ALA A 126 -1.02 18.18 4.43
CA ALA A 126 -0.11 17.19 5.01
C ALA A 126 1.23 17.12 4.24
N LYS A 127 2.31 16.81 4.95
CA LYS A 127 3.67 16.83 4.40
C LYS A 127 4.45 15.58 4.79
N GLY A 128 5.42 15.22 3.95
CA GLY A 128 6.40 14.20 4.26
C GLY A 128 7.29 14.61 5.43
N VAL A 129 7.58 13.69 6.35
CA VAL A 129 8.40 13.96 7.55
C VAL A 129 9.28 12.76 7.85
N PHE A 130 10.57 12.98 8.09
CA PHE A 130 11.43 12.05 8.81
C PHE A 130 11.56 12.52 10.26
N PHE A 131 11.16 11.68 11.22
CA PHE A 131 11.22 11.97 12.65
C PHE A 131 12.12 10.94 13.35
N GLY A 132 13.06 11.40 14.16
CA GLY A 132 13.99 10.53 14.90
C GLY A 132 15.37 10.36 14.28
N LEU A 133 15.83 11.32 13.46
CA LEU A 133 17.21 11.32 12.97
C LEU A 133 18.21 11.57 14.12
N GLY A 134 19.19 10.67 14.24
CA GLY A 134 20.38 10.78 15.09
C GLY A 134 21.63 10.45 14.29
N TYR A 135 22.82 10.72 14.84
CA TYR A 135 24.10 10.44 14.18
C TYR A 135 24.37 8.94 13.93
N ASP A 136 23.61 8.08 14.58
CA ASP A 136 23.62 6.62 14.43
C ASP A 136 22.76 6.13 13.25
N LYS A 137 21.96 7.01 12.64
CA LYS A 137 21.09 6.66 11.51
C LYS A 137 21.83 6.75 10.19
N THR A 138 21.57 5.77 9.34
CA THR A 138 22.13 5.67 8.00
C THR A 138 21.04 5.80 6.95
N ARG A 139 21.44 5.95 5.68
CA ARG A 139 20.52 5.90 4.55
C ARG A 139 19.65 4.64 4.54
N ALA A 140 20.19 3.48 4.92
CA ALA A 140 19.44 2.25 5.06
C ALA A 140 18.25 2.38 6.04
N HIS A 141 18.45 3.09 7.17
CA HIS A 141 17.36 3.36 8.11
C HIS A 141 16.29 4.23 7.46
N MET A 142 16.68 5.24 6.68
CA MET A 142 15.73 6.09 5.99
C MET A 142 14.90 5.30 4.98
N ILE A 143 15.52 4.42 4.18
CA ILE A 143 14.81 3.55 3.23
C ILE A 143 13.80 2.66 3.97
N ARG A 144 14.26 1.98 5.03
CA ARG A 144 13.40 1.12 5.84
C ARG A 144 12.23 1.90 6.43
N SER A 145 12.48 3.10 6.95
CA SER A 145 11.44 3.95 7.53
C SER A 145 10.41 4.40 6.49
N VAL A 146 10.81 4.66 5.23
CA VAL A 146 9.88 4.98 4.14
C VAL A 146 8.96 3.79 3.84
N MET A 147 9.53 2.58 3.76
CA MET A 147 8.75 1.36 3.54
C MET A 147 7.74 1.12 4.68
N GLU A 148 8.20 1.26 5.93
CA GLU A 148 7.38 1.12 7.15
C GLU A 148 6.31 2.22 7.23
N GLY A 149 6.64 3.47 6.93
CA GLY A 149 5.70 4.60 6.90
C GLY A 149 4.55 4.39 5.92
N CYS A 150 4.83 3.86 4.73
CA CYS A 150 3.80 3.48 3.77
C CYS A 150 2.95 2.29 4.26
N ALA A 151 3.55 1.33 4.95
CA ALA A 151 2.80 0.22 5.56
C ALA A 151 1.88 0.71 6.70
N TYR A 152 2.32 1.69 7.51
CA TYR A 152 1.46 2.34 8.51
C TYR A 152 0.29 3.09 7.87
N ALA A 153 0.50 3.75 6.72
CA ALA A 153 -0.57 4.41 5.99
C ALA A 153 -1.62 3.40 5.48
N LEU A 154 -1.19 2.24 4.96
CA LEU A 154 -2.08 1.13 4.61
C LEU A 154 -2.86 0.64 5.84
N TYR A 155 -2.16 0.39 6.94
CA TYR A 155 -2.80 -0.08 8.17
C TYR A 155 -3.81 0.92 8.75
N HIS A 156 -3.51 2.22 8.70
CA HIS A 156 -4.44 3.27 9.11
C HIS A 156 -5.74 3.24 8.29
N ASN A 157 -5.64 3.03 6.97
CA ASN A 157 -6.80 2.83 6.10
C ASN A 157 -7.58 1.55 6.47
N MET A 158 -6.90 0.45 6.76
CA MET A 158 -7.54 -0.80 7.20
C MET A 158 -8.26 -0.63 8.54
N LYS A 159 -7.62 -0.01 9.54
CA LYS A 159 -8.24 0.32 10.84
C LYS A 159 -9.47 1.21 10.69
N THR A 160 -9.41 2.18 9.77
CA THR A 160 -10.56 3.03 9.44
C THR A 160 -11.72 2.22 8.84
N ALA A 161 -11.45 1.18 8.05
CA ALA A 161 -12.49 0.29 7.53
C ALA A 161 -13.11 -0.61 8.61
N GLU A 162 -12.34 -0.98 9.64
CA GLU A 162 -12.87 -1.73 10.80
C GLU A 162 -13.93 -0.94 11.57
N GLU A 163 -13.85 0.40 11.59
CA GLU A 163 -14.89 1.27 12.16
C GLU A 163 -16.26 1.09 11.47
N SER A 164 -16.26 0.61 10.21
CA SER A 164 -17.46 0.25 9.45
C SER A 164 -17.87 -1.23 9.59
N GLY A 165 -17.24 -1.97 10.50
CA GLY A 165 -17.50 -3.41 10.71
C GLY A 165 -16.91 -4.32 9.64
N VAL A 166 -15.93 -3.84 8.86
CA VAL A 166 -15.28 -4.60 7.79
C VAL A 166 -13.88 -5.00 8.22
N LYS A 167 -13.54 -6.28 8.06
CA LYS A 167 -12.18 -6.79 8.27
C LYS A 167 -11.64 -7.41 7.00
N SER A 168 -10.37 -7.19 6.73
CA SER A 168 -9.64 -7.90 5.68
C SER A 168 -9.23 -9.27 6.19
N GLY A 169 -9.52 -10.33 5.44
CA GLY A 169 -9.04 -11.68 5.73
C GLY A 169 -7.73 -12.02 5.01
N ILE A 170 -7.50 -11.41 3.84
CA ILE A 170 -6.31 -11.63 3.03
C ILE A 170 -6.09 -10.44 2.08
N LEU A 171 -4.83 -10.07 1.88
CA LEU A 171 -4.42 -9.02 0.96
C LEU A 171 -3.81 -9.65 -0.30
N ASN A 172 -4.24 -9.19 -1.47
CA ASN A 172 -3.63 -9.50 -2.76
C ASN A 172 -2.81 -8.29 -3.20
N ALA A 173 -1.48 -8.39 -3.10
CA ALA A 173 -0.55 -7.32 -3.44
C ALA A 173 -0.47 -7.12 -4.95
N MET A 174 -0.50 -5.86 -5.37
CA MET A 174 -0.42 -5.46 -6.77
C MET A 174 0.59 -4.32 -6.97
N GLY A 175 1.13 -4.21 -8.19
CA GLY A 175 2.02 -3.11 -8.58
C GLY A 175 3.47 -3.33 -8.17
N GLY A 176 4.34 -2.36 -8.51
CA GLY A 176 5.79 -2.51 -8.39
C GLY A 176 6.28 -2.83 -6.98
N ALA A 177 5.59 -2.37 -5.93
CA ALA A 177 5.95 -2.69 -4.55
C ALA A 177 5.83 -4.18 -4.22
N ALA A 178 5.00 -4.95 -4.94
CA ALA A 178 4.84 -6.38 -4.72
C ALA A 178 6.09 -7.20 -5.13
N ASN A 179 7.01 -6.59 -5.91
CA ASN A 179 8.28 -7.21 -6.29
C ASN A 179 9.30 -7.25 -5.15
N SER A 180 9.19 -6.35 -4.16
CA SER A 180 10.04 -6.34 -2.97
C SER A 180 9.51 -7.33 -1.94
N ARG A 181 10.26 -8.41 -1.69
CA ARG A 181 9.93 -9.41 -0.66
C ARG A 181 9.96 -8.82 0.74
N LEU A 182 10.91 -7.92 0.99
CA LEU A 182 11.03 -7.23 2.26
C LEU A 182 9.78 -6.37 2.50
N TRP A 183 9.39 -5.56 1.52
CA TRP A 183 8.30 -4.62 1.72
C TRP A 183 6.94 -5.31 1.81
N THR A 184 6.72 -6.40 1.06
CA THR A 184 5.52 -7.23 1.24
C THR A 184 5.49 -7.88 2.63
N GLN A 185 6.63 -8.32 3.17
CA GLN A 185 6.68 -8.83 4.55
C GLN A 185 6.39 -7.74 5.59
N ILE A 186 6.99 -6.55 5.45
CA ILE A 186 6.72 -5.39 6.34
C ILE A 186 5.22 -5.08 6.35
N LYS A 187 4.57 -5.04 5.18
CA LYS A 187 3.13 -4.81 5.09
C LYS A 187 2.33 -5.92 5.78
N ALA A 188 2.71 -7.19 5.62
CA ALA A 188 2.04 -8.31 6.29
C ALA A 188 2.15 -8.17 7.82
N ASP A 189 3.36 -7.94 8.34
CA ASP A 189 3.64 -7.79 9.76
C ASP A 189 2.91 -6.58 10.36
N VAL A 190 2.97 -5.42 9.70
CA VAL A 190 2.29 -4.20 10.17
C VAL A 190 0.77 -4.38 10.19
N THR A 191 0.19 -5.02 9.17
CA THR A 191 -1.27 -5.19 9.06
C THR A 191 -1.84 -6.40 9.78
N ALA A 192 -0.98 -7.27 10.33
CA ALA A 192 -1.36 -8.58 10.87
C ALA A 192 -2.25 -9.40 9.91
N THR A 193 -2.04 -9.24 8.60
CA THR A 193 -2.87 -9.86 7.56
C THR A 193 -1.99 -10.56 6.53
N PRO A 194 -2.28 -11.82 6.17
CA PRO A 194 -1.53 -12.53 5.13
C PRO A 194 -1.58 -11.79 3.80
N ILE A 195 -0.44 -11.73 3.10
CA ILE A 195 -0.32 -11.09 1.78
C ILE A 195 0.05 -12.13 0.72
N GLN A 196 -0.83 -12.31 -0.27
CA GLN A 196 -0.58 -13.08 -1.48
C GLN A 196 -0.02 -12.17 -2.58
N VAL A 197 0.93 -12.69 -3.35
CA VAL A 197 1.47 -12.02 -4.53
C VAL A 197 1.14 -12.83 -5.79
N PRO A 198 0.22 -12.34 -6.64
CA PRO A 198 -0.08 -12.94 -7.93
C PRO A 198 1.14 -12.95 -8.87
N ALA A 199 1.15 -13.85 -9.86
CA ALA A 199 2.18 -13.94 -10.88
C ALA A 199 2.17 -12.78 -11.90
N SER A 200 1.03 -12.11 -12.05
CA SER A 200 0.82 -11.10 -13.09
C SER A 200 0.83 -9.70 -12.51
N ASP A 201 1.64 -8.83 -13.11
CA ASP A 201 1.65 -7.38 -12.82
C ASP A 201 0.52 -6.62 -13.54
N THR A 202 -0.27 -7.30 -14.37
CA THR A 202 -1.26 -6.68 -15.26
C THR A 202 -2.71 -6.92 -14.82
N ALA A 203 -3.01 -6.75 -13.52
CA ALA A 203 -4.32 -7.06 -12.97
C ALA A 203 -5.48 -6.31 -13.64
N THR A 204 -5.37 -5.01 -13.93
CA THR A 204 -6.49 -4.26 -14.52
C THR A 204 -6.91 -4.83 -15.88
N THR A 205 -5.95 -5.11 -16.77
CA THR A 205 -6.23 -5.72 -18.07
C THR A 205 -6.70 -7.16 -17.93
N LEU A 206 -6.12 -7.92 -16.99
CA LEU A 206 -6.57 -9.28 -16.71
C LEU A 206 -8.01 -9.32 -16.20
N GLY A 207 -8.39 -8.43 -15.29
CA GLY A 207 -9.75 -8.33 -14.78
C GLY A 207 -10.76 -7.94 -15.85
N ALA A 208 -10.40 -7.03 -16.77
CA ALA A 208 -11.22 -6.72 -17.93
C ALA A 208 -11.38 -7.95 -18.86
N ALA A 209 -10.32 -8.73 -19.07
CA ALA A 209 -10.37 -9.97 -19.86
C ALA A 209 -11.22 -11.06 -19.18
N ILE A 210 -11.11 -11.23 -17.85
CA ILE A 210 -11.97 -12.12 -17.05
C ILE A 210 -13.44 -11.69 -17.22
N LEU A 211 -13.73 -10.39 -17.07
CA LEU A 211 -15.09 -9.87 -17.20
C LEU A 211 -15.67 -10.10 -18.60
N ALA A 212 -14.85 -9.92 -19.64
CA ALA A 212 -15.23 -10.24 -21.01
C ALA A 212 -15.49 -11.74 -21.19
N GLY A 213 -14.63 -12.61 -20.65
CA GLY A 213 -14.78 -14.06 -20.69
C GLY A 213 -16.05 -14.56 -19.99
N ILE A 214 -16.44 -13.93 -18.87
CA ILE A 214 -17.75 -14.19 -18.23
C ILE A 214 -18.89 -13.74 -19.13
N GLY A 215 -18.80 -12.53 -19.68
CA GLY A 215 -19.84 -11.96 -20.55
C GLY A 215 -20.08 -12.73 -21.85
N THR A 216 -19.05 -13.42 -22.37
CA THR A 216 -19.13 -14.27 -23.57
C THR A 216 -19.43 -15.74 -23.26
N GLY A 217 -19.48 -16.13 -21.98
CA GLY A 217 -19.69 -17.51 -21.56
C GLY A 217 -18.45 -18.42 -21.67
N ALA A 218 -17.26 -17.86 -21.87
CA ALA A 218 -15.99 -18.60 -21.85
C ALA A 218 -15.65 -19.15 -20.44
N TYR A 219 -16.18 -18.51 -19.40
CA TYR A 219 -16.12 -18.98 -18.01
C TYR A 219 -17.54 -19.05 -17.43
N LYS A 220 -17.81 -20.07 -16.62
CA LYS A 220 -19.14 -20.28 -16.00
C LYS A 220 -19.37 -19.40 -14.77
N SER A 221 -18.30 -18.99 -14.10
CA SER A 221 -18.34 -18.20 -12.87
C SER A 221 -17.05 -17.41 -12.66
N PHE A 222 -17.12 -16.35 -11.85
CA PHE A 222 -15.93 -15.60 -11.44
C PHE A 222 -14.91 -16.48 -10.72
N GLU A 223 -15.36 -17.46 -9.93
CA GLU A 223 -14.49 -18.43 -9.26
C GLU A 223 -13.71 -19.29 -10.26
N GLU A 224 -14.38 -19.81 -11.30
CA GLU A 224 -13.70 -20.56 -12.36
C GLU A 224 -12.67 -19.68 -13.08
N ALA A 225 -13.07 -18.46 -13.47
CA ALA A 225 -12.21 -17.57 -14.22
C ALA A 225 -10.96 -17.17 -13.40
N VAL A 226 -11.15 -16.74 -12.15
CA VAL A 226 -10.05 -16.40 -11.23
C VAL A 226 -9.15 -17.61 -11.00
N GLY A 227 -9.70 -18.78 -10.70
CA GLY A 227 -8.92 -19.99 -10.43
C GLY A 227 -8.10 -20.49 -11.62
N ARG A 228 -8.52 -20.17 -12.86
CA ARG A 228 -7.80 -20.55 -14.09
C ARG A 228 -6.77 -19.52 -14.56
N THR A 229 -6.88 -18.27 -14.11
CA THR A 229 -6.10 -17.15 -14.68
C THR A 229 -5.16 -16.49 -13.68
N ILE A 230 -5.43 -16.59 -12.38
CA ILE A 230 -4.66 -15.95 -11.33
C ILE A 230 -3.89 -17.02 -10.56
N GLN A 231 -2.57 -17.03 -10.71
CA GLN A 231 -1.67 -17.89 -9.98
C GLN A 231 -0.97 -17.10 -8.88
N ILE A 232 -1.09 -17.55 -7.63
CA ILE A 232 -0.33 -16.98 -6.50
C ILE A 232 1.09 -17.58 -6.51
N THR A 233 2.10 -16.72 -6.45
CA THR A 233 3.53 -17.12 -6.52
C THR A 233 4.25 -16.99 -5.19
N ARG A 234 3.76 -16.11 -4.30
CA ARG A 234 4.31 -15.89 -2.96
C ARG A 234 3.16 -15.66 -1.97
N LEU A 235 3.38 -16.12 -0.75
CA LEU A 235 2.53 -15.86 0.40
C LEU A 235 3.45 -15.38 1.53
N HIS A 236 3.09 -14.26 2.13
CA HIS A 236 3.74 -13.70 3.31
C HIS A 236 2.77 -13.80 4.48
N GLU A 237 3.11 -14.67 5.43
CA GLU A 237 2.38 -14.76 6.69
C GLU A 237 2.91 -13.68 7.66
N PRO A 238 2.02 -13.02 8.43
CA PRO A 238 2.44 -12.01 9.39
C PRO A 238 3.21 -12.65 10.56
N ASP A 239 4.36 -12.07 10.91
CA ASP A 239 4.98 -12.34 12.21
C ASP A 239 4.31 -11.48 13.29
N MET A 240 3.51 -12.11 14.14
CA MET A 240 2.79 -11.41 15.20
C MET A 240 3.72 -10.75 16.24
N LYS A 241 4.95 -11.23 16.41
CA LYS A 241 5.94 -10.54 17.27
C LYS A 241 6.45 -9.27 16.61
N ALA A 242 6.60 -9.28 15.29
CA ALA A 242 6.93 -8.09 14.52
C ALA A 242 5.76 -7.09 14.56
N HIS A 243 4.53 -7.59 14.39
CA HIS A 243 3.31 -6.78 14.53
C HIS A 243 3.27 -6.03 15.86
N ASP A 244 3.44 -6.75 16.99
CA ASP A 244 3.43 -6.14 18.33
C ASP A 244 4.50 -5.05 18.50
N ARG A 245 5.66 -5.19 17.86
CA ARG A 245 6.69 -4.15 17.82
C ARG A 245 6.24 -2.97 16.96
N TYR A 246 5.73 -3.24 15.77
CA TYR A 246 5.23 -2.23 14.84
C TYR A 246 4.11 -1.38 15.43
N MET A 247 3.24 -1.96 16.27
CA MET A 247 2.16 -1.20 16.91
C MET A 247 2.67 -0.08 17.82
N LYS A 248 3.81 -0.27 18.51
CA LYS A 248 4.42 0.79 19.33
C LYS A 248 4.87 1.98 18.48
N TYR A 249 5.43 1.72 17.30
CA TYR A 249 5.84 2.77 16.36
C TYR A 249 4.65 3.38 15.64
N TYR A 250 3.61 2.60 15.36
CA TYR A 250 2.37 3.05 14.75
C TYR A 250 1.63 4.07 15.64
N GLU A 251 1.60 3.87 16.95
CA GLU A 251 1.05 4.86 17.90
C GLU A 251 1.74 6.22 17.77
N ILE A 252 3.08 6.22 17.71
CA ILE A 252 3.87 7.45 17.52
C ILE A 252 3.61 8.04 16.13
N TYR A 253 3.54 7.21 15.09
CA TYR A 253 3.22 7.65 13.72
C TYR A 253 1.91 8.43 13.64
N ILE A 254 0.84 7.95 14.31
CA ILE A 254 -0.44 8.65 14.37
C ILE A 254 -0.31 9.97 15.16
N GLU A 255 0.37 9.92 16.31
CA GLU A 255 0.56 11.10 17.15
C GLU A 255 1.36 12.22 16.45
N LEU A 256 2.36 11.84 15.64
CA LEU A 256 3.20 12.80 14.91
C LEU A 256 2.39 13.63 13.93
N TYR A 257 1.43 13.04 13.20
CA TYR A 257 0.56 13.81 12.32
C TYR A 257 -0.25 14.84 13.13
N GLU A 258 -0.90 14.39 14.22
CA GLU A 258 -1.73 15.26 15.05
C GLU A 258 -0.94 16.44 15.65
N LYS A 259 0.32 16.22 16.03
CA LYS A 259 1.22 17.26 16.55
C LYS A 259 1.70 18.24 15.47
N LEU A 260 1.80 17.81 14.22
CA LEU A 260 2.40 18.60 13.14
C LEU A 260 1.39 19.27 12.21
N LYS A 261 0.12 18.84 12.20
CA LYS A 261 -0.90 19.31 11.24
C LYS A 261 -1.06 20.83 11.19
N ASP A 262 -1.05 21.51 12.33
CA ASP A 262 -1.19 22.98 12.37
C ASP A 262 0.04 23.68 11.76
N SER A 263 1.23 23.13 11.96
CA SER A 263 2.47 23.62 11.34
C SER A 263 2.48 23.36 9.84
N MET A 264 1.97 22.20 9.41
CA MET A 264 1.80 21.84 7.99
C MET A 264 0.83 22.78 7.26
N GLN A 265 -0.23 23.23 7.94
CA GLN A 265 -1.15 24.24 7.44
C GLN A 265 -0.46 25.61 7.30
N LYS A 266 0.15 26.12 8.39
CA LYS A 266 0.85 27.41 8.39
C LYS A 266 1.94 27.50 7.31
N ILE A 267 2.73 26.45 7.14
CA ILE A 267 3.78 26.48 6.10
C ILE A 267 3.20 26.43 4.69
N SER A 268 2.08 25.75 4.47
CA SER A 268 1.38 25.74 3.19
C SER A 268 0.79 27.12 2.85
N GLU A 269 0.28 27.86 3.85
CA GLU A 269 -0.18 29.25 3.69
C GLU A 269 0.97 30.16 3.26
N ILE A 270 2.12 30.08 3.94
CA ILE A 270 3.32 30.86 3.60
C ILE A 270 3.75 30.60 2.14
N GLN A 271 3.72 29.34 1.70
CA GLN A 271 4.11 28.96 0.33
C GLN A 271 3.13 29.44 -0.76
N ASN A 272 1.87 29.68 -0.40
CA ASN A 272 0.82 30.13 -1.32
C ASN A 272 0.75 31.66 -1.45
N ILE A 273 1.44 32.41 -0.61
CA ILE A 273 1.67 33.85 -0.77
C ILE A 273 2.77 34.02 -1.84
N LYS A 274 2.39 33.88 -3.11
CA LYS A 274 3.20 34.26 -4.26
C LYS A 274 2.69 35.56 -4.85
#